data_AF-A0A8I1PU60-F1
#
_entry.id   AF-A0A8I1PU60-F1
#
_cell.length_a   1.000
_cell.length_b   1.000
_cell.length_c   1.000
_cell.angle_alpha   90.00
_cell.angle_beta   90.00
_cell.angle_gamma   90.00
#
_symmetry.space_group_name_H-M   'P 1'
#
loop_
_entity.id
_entity.type
_entity.pdbx_description
1 polymer ?
#
loop_
_entity_poly.entity_id
_entity_poly.type
_entity_poly.pdbx_seq_one_letter_code
_entity_poly.pdbx_strand_id
1 'polypeptide(L)'
;MKYMKMSAHLYGKAILLVAFAAICGVVHAQEDHGKKVEEHLEKALKSGKAGDAKGVISHTEEARKELIDDNEEHPYTHLHKPIYGEHQKAERDEEIFEEMDKAIEEAREGHTQEAVEAVERASRHLREKEEAK
;
A
#
# COMPACT_ATOMS: atom_id res chain seq x y z
N MET A 1 -15.41 -31.73 -74.44
CA MET A 1 -14.30 -32.72 -74.35
C MET A 1 -13.86 -32.83 -72.89
N LYS A 2 -13.86 -34.06 -72.37
CA LYS A 2 -13.01 -34.68 -71.32
C LYS A 2 -12.75 -33.97 -69.95
N TYR A 3 -13.19 -34.66 -68.89
CA TYR A 3 -12.55 -35.02 -67.59
C TYR A 3 -11.58 -34.03 -66.91
N MET A 4 -11.64 -33.74 -65.60
CA MET A 4 -11.30 -34.60 -64.44
C MET A 4 -11.56 -33.75 -63.16
N LYS A 5 -12.32 -34.20 -62.15
CA LYS A 5 -11.98 -35.04 -60.97
C LYS A 5 -10.93 -34.46 -60.00
N MET A 6 -11.39 -34.36 -58.74
CA MET A 6 -10.67 -34.45 -57.45
C MET A 6 -9.82 -33.26 -57.01
N SER A 7 -9.58 -32.97 -55.72
CA SER A 7 -10.16 -33.24 -54.40
C SER A 7 -9.09 -32.74 -53.43
N ALA A 8 -9.51 -32.25 -52.26
CA ALA A 8 -8.71 -32.08 -51.05
C ALA A 8 -7.67 -30.95 -51.05
N HIS A 9 -7.83 -30.01 -50.12
CA HIS A 9 -7.03 -29.88 -48.90
C HIS A 9 -7.66 -28.71 -48.12
N LEU A 10 -8.37 -28.97 -47.03
CA LEU A 10 -7.82 -28.99 -45.67
C LEU A 10 -6.94 -27.76 -45.36
N TYR A 11 -7.21 -27.17 -44.19
CA TYR A 11 -6.46 -26.11 -43.49
C TYR A 11 -6.86 -24.67 -43.78
N GLY A 12 -7.51 -24.09 -42.77
CA GLY A 12 -7.76 -22.65 -42.65
C GLY A 12 -8.66 -22.28 -41.48
N LYS A 13 -8.77 -23.12 -40.45
CA LYS A 13 -9.38 -22.70 -39.18
C LYS A 13 -8.38 -21.79 -38.47
N ALA A 14 -8.86 -20.57 -38.20
CA ALA A 14 -8.54 -19.72 -37.06
C ALA A 14 -7.09 -19.19 -36.94
N ILE A 15 -6.95 -17.88 -36.79
CA ILE A 15 -6.68 -17.22 -35.49
C ILE A 15 -6.30 -15.76 -35.76
N LEU A 16 -7.12 -14.88 -35.19
CA LEU A 16 -6.88 -13.51 -34.72
C LEU A 16 -5.40 -13.18 -34.41
N LEU A 17 -4.89 -12.02 -34.84
CA LEU A 17 -3.75 -11.23 -34.28
C LEU A 17 -3.37 -10.16 -35.33
N VAL A 18 -3.33 -8.85 -35.11
CA VAL A 18 -2.42 -7.97 -34.31
C VAL A 18 -2.86 -6.53 -34.71
N ALA A 19 -2.87 -5.44 -33.96
CA ALA A 19 -2.75 -5.11 -32.55
C ALA A 19 -3.35 -3.69 -32.43
N PHE A 20 -4.20 -3.47 -31.42
CA PHE A 20 -4.57 -2.14 -30.97
C PHE A 20 -3.96 -1.95 -29.57
N ALA A 21 -2.62 -2.01 -29.50
CA ALA A 21 -1.83 -1.93 -28.28
C ALA A 21 -1.09 -0.59 -28.20
N ALA A 22 -1.81 0.52 -28.36
CA ALA A 22 -1.21 1.86 -28.28
C ALA A 22 -2.07 2.88 -27.50
N ILE A 23 -2.98 2.43 -26.63
CA ILE A 23 -3.68 3.32 -25.69
C ILE A 23 -3.83 2.67 -24.30
N CYS A 24 -2.87 1.82 -23.91
CA CYS A 24 -2.72 1.49 -22.49
C CYS A 24 -1.66 2.42 -21.93
N GLY A 25 -2.11 3.20 -20.95
CA GLY A 25 -1.46 4.38 -20.43
C GLY A 25 0.02 4.21 -20.18
N VAL A 26 0.74 5.29 -20.50
CA VAL A 26 1.83 5.74 -19.65
C VAL A 26 1.18 6.08 -18.30
N VAL A 27 0.90 5.05 -17.49
CA VAL A 27 0.70 5.22 -16.07
C VAL A 27 2.12 5.39 -15.56
N HIS A 28 2.50 6.63 -15.23
CA HIS A 28 3.61 6.83 -14.32
C HIS A 28 3.30 5.95 -13.11
N ALA A 29 4.14 4.95 -12.84
CA ALA A 29 4.10 4.23 -11.58
C ALA A 29 4.53 5.24 -10.50
N GLN A 30 3.59 6.08 -10.07
CA GLN A 30 3.74 6.86 -8.85
C GLN A 30 3.78 5.84 -7.72
N GLU A 31 4.86 5.86 -6.94
CA GLU A 31 4.95 5.00 -5.76
C GLU A 31 3.86 5.45 -4.79
N ASP A 32 2.84 4.62 -4.61
CA ASP A 32 1.73 4.89 -3.70
C ASP A 32 2.17 4.47 -2.29
N HIS A 33 2.97 5.33 -1.66
CA HIS A 33 3.51 5.10 -0.32
C HIS A 33 2.39 4.91 0.71
N GLY A 34 1.32 5.71 0.64
CA GLY A 34 0.13 5.56 1.51
C GLY A 34 -0.46 4.14 1.48
N LYS A 35 -0.66 3.57 0.28
CA LYS A 35 -1.12 2.19 0.15
C LYS A 35 -0.13 1.17 0.71
N LYS A 36 1.18 1.39 0.52
CA LYS A 36 2.21 0.50 1.11
C LYS A 36 2.19 0.54 2.63
N VAL A 37 1.99 1.71 3.25
CA VAL A 37 1.81 1.84 4.71
C VAL A 37 0.64 0.97 5.17
N GLU A 38 -0.52 1.04 4.50
CA GLU A 38 -1.68 0.21 4.82
C GLU A 38 -1.37 -1.29 4.71
N GLU A 39 -0.72 -1.72 3.62
CA GLU A 39 -0.35 -3.13 3.43
C GLU A 39 0.58 -3.66 4.52
N HIS A 40 1.54 -2.84 4.98
CA HIS A 40 2.45 -3.21 6.05
C HIS A 40 1.74 -3.27 7.42
N LEU A 41 0.87 -2.32 7.73
CA LEU A 41 0.04 -2.37 8.95
C LEU A 41 -0.88 -3.60 8.95
N GLU A 42 -1.48 -3.98 7.82
CA GLU A 42 -2.31 -5.19 7.72
C GLU A 42 -1.49 -6.46 8.00
N LYS A 43 -0.26 -6.54 7.49
CA LYS A 43 0.66 -7.65 7.78
C LYS A 43 1.05 -7.68 9.26
N ALA A 44 1.33 -6.53 9.87
CA ALA A 44 1.60 -6.42 11.31
C ALA A 44 0.42 -6.95 12.15
N LEU A 45 -0.82 -6.60 11.80
CA LEU A 45 -2.03 -7.14 12.46
C LEU A 45 -2.14 -8.66 12.32
N LYS A 46 -1.86 -9.20 11.13
CA LYS A 46 -1.88 -10.65 10.88
C LYS A 46 -0.83 -11.36 11.73
N SER A 47 0.40 -10.82 11.81
CA SER A 47 1.47 -11.33 12.66
C SER A 47 1.09 -11.28 14.15
N GLY A 48 0.56 -10.15 14.63
CA GLY A 48 0.14 -10.02 16.03
C GLY A 48 -0.97 -11.00 16.41
N LYS A 49 -1.97 -11.18 15.54
CA LYS A 49 -3.04 -12.19 15.73
C LYS A 49 -2.50 -13.63 15.73
N ALA A 50 -1.37 -13.88 15.09
CA ALA A 50 -0.68 -15.17 15.10
C ALA A 50 0.29 -15.34 16.29
N GLY A 51 0.45 -14.34 17.16
CA GLY A 51 1.42 -14.35 18.25
C GLY A 51 2.87 -14.08 17.80
N ASP A 52 3.06 -13.60 16.57
CA ASP A 52 4.37 -13.31 16.00
C ASP A 52 4.78 -11.85 16.27
N ALA A 53 5.31 -11.61 17.48
CA ALA A 53 5.81 -10.29 17.90
C ALA A 53 6.93 -9.77 16.99
N LYS A 54 7.77 -10.64 16.41
CA LYS A 54 8.82 -10.21 15.48
C LYS A 54 8.23 -9.71 14.16
N GLY A 55 7.19 -10.39 13.67
CA GLY A 55 6.42 -9.95 12.51
C GLY A 55 5.71 -8.61 12.75
N VAL A 56 5.14 -8.40 13.94
CA VAL A 56 4.59 -7.08 14.32
C VAL A 56 5.66 -6.00 14.21
N ILE A 57 6.82 -6.20 14.85
CA ILE A 57 7.91 -5.22 14.81
C ILE A 57 8.36 -4.94 13.38
N SER A 58 8.70 -5.99 12.62
CA SER A 58 9.25 -5.84 11.28
C SER A 58 8.27 -5.16 10.32
N HIS A 59 7.00 -5.54 10.35
CA HIS A 59 6.02 -4.93 9.44
C HIS A 59 5.67 -3.51 9.86
N THR A 60 5.63 -3.20 11.16
CA THR A 60 5.44 -1.82 11.63
C THR A 60 6.64 -0.92 11.29
N GLU A 61 7.88 -1.43 11.37
CA GLU A 61 9.08 -0.68 10.95
C GLU A 61 9.08 -0.36 9.45
N GLU A 62 8.64 -1.29 8.59
CA GLU A 62 8.47 -1.02 7.15
C GLU A 62 7.35 -0.01 6.88
N ALA A 63 6.21 -0.09 7.60
CA ALA A 63 5.15 0.90 7.50
C ALA A 63 5.64 2.31 7.88
N ARG A 64 6.43 2.41 8.96
CA ARG A 64 7.06 3.65 9.42
C ARG A 64 7.98 4.25 8.35
N LYS A 65 8.77 3.40 7.68
CA LYS A 65 9.65 3.83 6.61
C LYS A 65 8.87 4.39 5.42
N GLU A 66 7.86 3.66 4.94
CA GLU A 66 7.03 4.10 3.82
C GLU A 66 6.29 5.42 4.13
N LEU A 67 5.89 5.65 5.39
CA LEU A 67 5.27 6.93 5.81
C LEU A 67 6.28 8.09 5.83
N ILE A 68 7.55 7.83 6.16
CA ILE A 68 8.61 8.83 6.05
C ILE A 68 8.85 9.16 4.59
N ASP A 69 8.95 8.15 3.73
CA ASP A 69 9.15 8.33 2.29
C ASP A 69 7.97 9.12 1.66
N ASP A 70 6.71 8.82 2.03
CA ASP A 70 5.51 9.58 1.64
C ASP A 70 5.64 11.07 2.01
N ASN A 71 6.08 11.36 3.23
CA ASN A 71 6.23 12.72 3.73
C ASN A 71 7.43 13.47 3.12
N GLU A 72 8.47 12.77 2.70
CA GLU A 72 9.60 13.35 1.96
C GLU A 72 9.24 13.68 0.51
N GLU A 73 8.44 12.82 -0.15
CA GLU A 73 7.95 13.05 -1.52
C GLU A 73 6.81 14.06 -1.59
N HIS A 74 5.99 14.12 -0.54
CA HIS A 74 4.83 15.00 -0.43
C HIS A 74 4.90 15.89 0.81
N PRO A 75 5.96 16.71 0.96
CA PRO A 75 6.12 17.56 2.12
C PRO A 75 4.95 18.53 2.20
N TYR A 76 4.37 18.67 3.39
CA TYR A 76 3.37 19.70 3.69
C TYR A 76 4.02 21.09 3.57
N THR A 77 4.23 21.57 2.35
CA THR A 77 5.16 22.68 2.12
C THR A 77 4.70 23.97 2.79
N HIS A 78 5.63 24.52 3.58
CA HIS A 78 5.81 25.91 4.03
C HIS A 78 5.03 26.35 5.25
N LEU A 79 5.61 26.20 6.45
CA LEU A 79 5.02 26.75 7.66
C LEU A 79 5.97 27.60 8.49
N HIS A 80 5.73 28.90 8.40
CA HIS A 80 5.97 29.81 9.52
C HIS A 80 5.03 29.44 10.66
N LYS A 81 5.52 28.65 11.62
CA LYS A 81 4.87 28.29 12.90
C LYS A 81 3.41 27.79 12.77
N PRO A 82 3.18 26.47 12.69
CA PRO A 82 1.81 25.93 12.61
C PRO A 82 0.96 26.35 13.83
N ILE A 83 -0.26 26.81 13.58
CA ILE A 83 -1.31 26.91 14.60
C ILE A 83 -1.99 25.53 14.71
N TYR A 84 -2.32 25.09 15.92
CA TYR A 84 -3.04 23.83 16.16
C TYR A 84 -4.31 23.73 15.28
N GLY A 85 -4.46 22.64 14.53
CA GLY A 85 -5.55 22.39 13.59
C GLY A 85 -5.37 22.95 12.17
N GLU A 86 -4.27 23.66 11.89
CA GLU A 86 -3.98 24.23 10.56
C GLU A 86 -3.46 23.16 9.58
N HIS A 87 -2.87 22.07 10.09
CA HIS A 87 -2.30 20.98 9.29
C HIS A 87 -2.74 19.60 9.79
N GLN A 88 -4.03 19.31 9.61
CA GLN A 88 -4.62 18.05 10.05
C GLN A 88 -3.85 16.82 9.55
N LYS A 89 -3.32 16.83 8.32
CA LYS A 89 -2.53 15.70 7.81
C LYS A 89 -1.19 15.49 8.53
N ALA A 90 -0.51 16.58 8.90
CA ALA A 90 0.75 16.51 9.64
C ALA A 90 0.52 16.06 11.09
N GLU A 91 -0.57 16.53 11.72
CA GLU A 91 -0.98 16.05 13.05
C GLU A 91 -1.34 14.56 13.01
N ARG A 92 -2.04 14.10 11.96
CA ARG A 92 -2.32 12.66 11.80
C ARG A 92 -1.06 11.84 11.58
N ASP A 93 -0.05 12.34 10.88
CA ASP A 93 1.22 11.61 10.77
C ASP A 93 1.92 11.45 12.11
N GLU A 94 1.93 12.48 12.95
CA GLU A 94 2.45 12.39 14.31
C GLU A 94 1.72 11.29 15.10
N GLU A 95 0.39 11.28 15.08
CA GLU A 95 -0.42 10.24 15.73
C GLU A 95 -0.14 8.83 15.17
N ILE A 96 0.05 8.69 13.84
CA ILE A 96 0.40 7.41 13.22
C ILE A 96 1.78 6.94 13.72
N PHE A 97 2.77 7.83 13.76
CA PHE A 97 4.11 7.51 14.24
C PHE A 97 4.11 7.10 15.71
N GLU A 98 3.41 7.83 16.57
CA GLU A 98 3.30 7.50 18.00
C GLU A 98 2.71 6.10 18.22
N GLU A 99 1.64 5.76 17.50
CA GLU A 99 1.00 4.45 17.63
C GLU A 99 1.85 3.32 17.03
N MET A 100 2.61 3.57 15.96
CA MET A 100 3.59 2.63 15.42
C MET A 100 4.74 2.37 16.41
N ASP A 101 5.30 3.44 17.00
CA ASP A 101 6.39 3.32 17.98
C ASP A 101 5.90 2.55 19.22
N LYS A 102 4.68 2.83 19.69
CA LYS A 102 4.04 2.06 20.77
C LYS A 102 3.83 0.59 20.39
N ALA A 103 3.35 0.30 19.18
CA ALA A 103 3.18 -1.08 18.74
C ALA A 103 4.51 -1.86 18.77
N ILE A 104 5.60 -1.23 18.37
CA ILE A 104 6.95 -1.81 18.40
C ILE A 104 7.40 -2.03 19.85
N GLU A 105 7.21 -1.07 20.74
CA GLU A 105 7.56 -1.17 22.16
C GLU A 105 6.82 -2.33 22.83
N GLU A 106 5.49 -2.37 22.73
CA GLU A 106 4.66 -3.41 23.32
C GLU A 106 5.01 -4.80 22.77
N ALA A 107 5.29 -4.90 21.45
CA ALA A 107 5.72 -6.16 20.84
C ALA A 107 7.11 -6.61 21.36
N ARG A 108 8.03 -5.68 21.62
CA ARG A 108 9.35 -5.97 22.21
C ARG A 108 9.22 -6.46 23.66
N GLU A 109 8.26 -5.94 24.40
CA GLU A 109 7.95 -6.37 25.77
C GLU A 109 7.16 -7.68 25.83
N GLY A 110 6.66 -8.16 24.68
CA GLY A 110 5.87 -9.39 24.57
C GLY A 110 4.38 -9.17 24.80
N HIS A 111 3.94 -7.93 24.97
CA HIS A 111 2.55 -7.49 25.10
C HIS A 111 1.87 -7.49 23.73
N THR A 112 1.63 -8.68 23.20
CA THR A 112 1.20 -8.84 21.79
C THR A 112 -0.21 -8.28 21.56
N GLN A 113 -1.09 -8.29 22.56
CA GLN A 113 -2.43 -7.73 22.43
C GLN A 113 -2.37 -6.21 22.32
N GLU A 114 -1.64 -5.57 23.22
CA GLU A 114 -1.42 -4.13 23.27
C GLU A 114 -0.73 -3.62 22.00
N ALA A 115 0.22 -4.40 21.48
CA ALA A 115 0.85 -4.14 20.20
C ALA A 115 -0.16 -4.18 19.04
N VAL A 116 -1.05 -5.17 18.99
CA VAL A 116 -2.13 -5.23 17.97
C VAL A 116 -3.06 -4.04 18.09
N GLU A 117 -3.49 -3.68 19.30
CA GLU A 117 -4.36 -2.52 19.53
C GLU A 117 -3.70 -1.21 19.07
N ALA A 118 -2.39 -1.07 19.26
CA ALA A 118 -1.63 0.07 18.75
C ALA A 118 -1.56 0.09 17.21
N VAL A 119 -1.31 -1.05 16.55
CA VAL A 119 -1.37 -1.14 15.08
C VAL A 119 -2.77 -0.81 14.53
N GLU A 120 -3.84 -1.21 15.23
CA GLU A 120 -5.21 -0.85 14.86
C GLU A 120 -5.49 0.65 14.97
N ARG A 121 -4.93 1.31 16.00
CA ARG A 121 -5.01 2.77 16.15
C ARG A 121 -4.22 3.47 15.04
N ALA A 122 -2.98 3.06 14.77
CA ALA A 122 -2.19 3.57 13.65
C ALA A 122 -2.94 3.46 12.30
N SER A 123 -3.57 2.30 12.04
CA SER A 123 -4.38 2.07 10.83
C SER A 123 -5.59 2.99 10.74
N ARG A 124 -6.19 3.35 11.89
CA ARG A 124 -7.31 4.30 11.94
C ARG A 124 -6.83 5.71 11.65
N HIS A 125 -5.75 6.15 12.27
CA HIS A 125 -5.17 7.48 12.03
C HIS A 125 -4.75 7.63 10.55
N LEU A 126 -4.22 6.57 9.92
CA LEU A 126 -3.93 6.56 8.48
C LEU A 126 -5.17 6.83 7.61
N ARG A 127 -6.30 6.17 7.90
CA ARG A 127 -7.57 6.42 7.19
C ARG A 127 -8.09 7.84 7.44
N GLU A 128 -8.00 8.31 8.68
CA GLU A 128 -8.38 9.68 9.04
C GLU A 128 -7.50 10.73 8.32
N LYS A 129 -6.21 10.45 8.10
CA LYS A 129 -5.29 11.28 7.28
C LYS A 129 -5.74 11.37 5.83
N GLU A 130 -6.14 10.25 5.23
CA GLU A 130 -6.61 10.19 3.84
C GLU A 130 -7.92 10.97 3.64
N GLU A 131 -8.80 10.95 4.65
CA GLU A 131 -10.06 11.68 4.65
C GLU A 131 -9.91 13.17 5.04
N ALA A 132 -8.79 13.55 5.66
CA ALA A 132 -8.51 14.93 6.05
C ALA A 132 -8.31 15.84 4.82
N LYS A 133 -8.89 17.04 4.90
CA LYS A 133 -8.85 18.05 3.82
C LYS A 133 -7.51 18.76 3.73
#